data_AF-A0ABD3SMN9-F1
#
_entry.id   AF-A0ABD3SMN9-F1
#
_cell.length_a   1.000
_cell.length_b   1.000
_cell.length_c   1.000
_cell.angle_alpha   90.00
_cell.angle_beta   90.00
_cell.angle_gamma   90.00
#
_symmetry.space_group_name_H-M   'P 1'
#
loop_
_entity.id
_entity.type
_entity.pdbx_description
1 polymer ?
#
loop_
_entity_poly.entity_id
_entity_poly.type
_entity_poly.pdbx_seq_one_letter_code
_entity_poly.pdbx_strand_id
1 'polypeptide(L)'
;MIMESCNIKTWIQSLIYIILIASSLHLLHTLLIINPNLTVNHQNATIKKVAPLPMRFRSDGTFKILQVADMHYGNGKMTRCRDVLDSEFNYCSDLNTTLFLQKMIQLENPDFIAFTGDNIFGSSATDAAESLFKAFDPVLKAGIPWAAVLGNHDQESTMTREELMSFISLMDYSISQTFPSDEDFPNSNKQNSVPKIDGFGNYNLKVWGAPGSNLANSSVLNLYFLDSGDRAVVNGVRTYGWIKESQLDWLRRVSQKVQVTK
;
A
#
# COMPACT_ATOMS: atom_id res chain seq x y z
N MET A 1 -41.35 -23.60 70.26
CA MET A 1 -40.24 -22.74 69.84
C MET A 1 -39.35 -23.57 68.92
N ILE A 2 -39.62 -23.53 67.62
CA ILE A 2 -38.88 -24.28 66.60
C ILE A 2 -37.69 -23.40 66.20
N MET A 3 -36.48 -23.84 66.52
CA MET A 3 -35.25 -23.20 66.06
C MET A 3 -35.03 -23.57 64.59
N GLU A 4 -35.00 -22.56 63.72
CA GLU A 4 -34.59 -22.67 62.32
C GLU A 4 -33.17 -23.23 62.22
N SER A 5 -33.00 -24.32 61.46
CA SER A 5 -31.68 -24.80 61.09
C SER A 5 -31.06 -23.82 60.09
N CYS A 6 -30.10 -23.04 60.55
CA CYS A 6 -29.33 -22.11 59.72
C CYS A 6 -28.69 -22.85 58.53
N ASN A 7 -28.94 -22.34 57.32
CA ASN A 7 -28.62 -22.98 56.05
C ASN A 7 -27.13 -22.81 55.68
N ILE A 8 -26.28 -23.58 56.35
CA ILE A 8 -24.81 -23.54 56.19
C ILE A 8 -24.34 -24.01 54.79
N LYS A 9 -25.21 -24.62 53.97
CA LYS A 9 -24.83 -24.99 52.59
C LYS A 9 -25.01 -23.87 51.58
N THR A 10 -25.97 -22.96 51.78
CA THR A 10 -26.25 -21.91 50.80
C THR A 10 -25.24 -20.78 50.82
N TRP A 11 -24.77 -20.33 52.00
CA TRP A 11 -23.77 -19.26 52.07
C TRP A 11 -22.41 -19.65 51.47
N ILE A 12 -22.01 -20.93 51.56
CA ILE A 12 -20.78 -21.45 50.93
C ILE A 12 -20.94 -21.44 49.40
N GLN A 13 -22.10 -21.86 48.88
CA GLN A 13 -22.38 -21.81 47.45
C GLN A 13 -22.42 -20.37 46.92
N SER A 14 -23.04 -19.45 47.68
CA SER A 14 -23.04 -18.03 47.35
C SER A 14 -21.63 -17.43 47.37
N LEU A 15 -20.80 -17.79 48.35
CA LEU A 15 -19.41 -17.33 48.43
C LEU A 15 -18.58 -17.82 47.24
N ILE A 16 -18.70 -19.10 46.87
CA ILE A 16 -18.03 -19.67 45.69
C ILE A 16 -18.49 -18.96 44.41
N TYR A 17 -19.78 -18.68 44.29
CA TYR A 17 -20.33 -17.98 43.13
C TYR A 17 -19.82 -16.54 43.01
N ILE A 18 -19.73 -15.82 44.14
CA ILE A 18 -19.15 -14.47 44.20
C ILE A 18 -17.66 -14.49 43.82
N ILE A 19 -16.90 -15.48 44.32
CA ILE A 19 -15.48 -15.63 43.96
C ILE A 19 -15.33 -15.91 42.46
N LEU A 20 -16.17 -16.77 41.87
CA LEU A 20 -16.14 -17.06 40.44
C LEU A 20 -16.46 -15.81 39.60
N ILE A 21 -17.46 -15.01 39.99
CA ILE A 21 -17.80 -13.75 39.33
C ILE A 21 -16.64 -12.74 39.45
N ALA A 22 -16.06 -12.60 40.64
CA ALA A 22 -14.95 -11.69 40.85
C ALA A 22 -13.72 -12.11 40.03
N SER A 23 -13.46 -13.42 39.93
CA SER A 23 -12.36 -13.99 39.15
C SER A 23 -12.56 -13.78 37.65
N SER A 24 -13.79 -13.98 37.15
CA SER A 24 -14.10 -13.77 35.73
C SER A 24 -14.08 -12.29 35.35
N LEU A 25 -14.57 -11.40 36.22
CA LEU A 25 -14.46 -9.94 36.06
C LEU A 25 -12.99 -9.49 36.08
N HIS A 26 -12.18 -10.03 36.99
CA HIS A 26 -10.77 -9.71 37.06
C HIS A 26 -10.04 -10.16 35.80
N LEU A 27 -10.29 -11.39 35.34
CA LEU A 27 -9.72 -11.92 34.09
C LEU A 27 -10.15 -11.10 32.87
N LEU A 28 -11.42 -10.75 32.76
CA LEU A 28 -11.94 -9.89 31.69
C LEU A 28 -11.27 -8.51 31.72
N HIS A 29 -11.14 -7.92 32.91
CA HIS A 29 -10.46 -6.63 33.08
C HIS A 29 -8.97 -6.72 32.73
N THR A 30 -8.28 -7.81 33.10
CA THR A 30 -6.88 -8.02 32.72
C THR A 30 -6.74 -8.21 31.21
N LEU A 31 -7.64 -8.98 30.57
CA LEU A 31 -7.66 -9.17 29.12
C LEU A 31 -7.93 -7.85 28.38
N LEU A 32 -8.80 -6.99 28.90
CA LEU A 32 -9.09 -5.66 28.32
C LEU A 32 -7.94 -4.66 28.52
N ILE A 33 -7.19 -4.75 29.62
CA ILE A 33 -6.02 -3.89 29.88
C ILE A 33 -4.78 -4.35 29.12
N ILE A 34 -4.52 -5.67 29.07
CA ILE A 34 -3.34 -6.25 28.42
C ILE A 34 -3.47 -6.21 26.89
N ASN A 35 -4.71 -6.20 26.36
CA ASN A 35 -4.98 -6.17 24.94
C ASN A 35 -5.51 -4.77 24.53
N PRO A 36 -4.62 -3.80 24.22
CA PRO A 36 -5.00 -2.43 23.86
C PRO A 36 -5.84 -2.33 22.57
N ASN A 37 -6.10 -3.47 21.90
CA ASN A 37 -6.93 -3.57 20.71
C ASN A 37 -8.44 -3.75 21.02
N LEU A 38 -8.84 -3.96 22.29
CA LEU A 38 -10.25 -4.10 22.70
C LEU A 38 -10.85 -2.83 23.32
N THR A 39 -10.04 -1.81 23.59
CA THR A 39 -10.56 -0.48 23.85
C THR A 39 -10.94 0.15 22.52
N VAL A 40 -12.13 0.74 22.42
CA VAL A 40 -12.47 1.66 21.33
C VAL A 40 -11.54 2.86 21.50
N ASN A 41 -10.35 2.73 20.94
CA ASN A 41 -9.36 3.77 20.93
C ASN A 41 -9.96 4.86 20.05
N HIS A 42 -10.33 6.00 20.64
CA HIS A 42 -10.52 7.23 19.89
C HIS A 42 -9.16 7.62 19.33
N GLN A 43 -8.69 6.89 18.32
CA GLN A 43 -7.53 7.29 17.57
C GLN A 43 -7.91 8.61 16.92
N ASN A 44 -7.20 9.67 17.32
CA ASN A 44 -7.25 10.94 16.62
C ASN A 44 -7.07 10.65 15.13
N ALA A 45 -7.98 11.14 14.30
CA ALA A 45 -7.90 10.93 12.86
C ALA A 45 -6.51 11.34 12.37
N THR A 46 -5.69 10.37 11.96
CA THR A 46 -4.39 10.62 11.36
C THR A 46 -4.63 11.14 9.95
N ILE A 47 -4.33 12.42 9.74
CA ILE A 47 -4.41 13.03 8.41
C ILE A 47 -3.27 12.46 7.55
N LYS A 48 -3.59 11.97 6.36
CA LYS A 48 -2.62 11.50 5.35
C LYS A 48 -1.53 12.56 5.17
N LYS A 49 -0.26 12.16 5.31
CA LYS A 49 0.86 13.05 4.99
C LYS A 49 0.98 13.19 3.48
N VAL A 50 1.09 14.43 3.02
CA VAL A 50 1.11 14.76 1.60
C VAL A 50 2.56 14.85 1.12
N ALA A 51 2.82 14.30 -0.08
CA ALA A 51 4.10 14.43 -0.76
C ALA A 51 4.46 15.90 -1.02
N PRO A 52 5.74 16.29 -0.97
CA PRO A 52 6.18 17.60 -1.43
C PRO A 52 5.94 17.72 -2.94
N LEU A 53 4.88 18.42 -3.31
CA LEU A 53 4.45 18.63 -4.70
C LEU A 53 4.58 20.11 -5.10
N PRO A 54 4.73 20.40 -6.41
CA PRO A 54 4.84 19.42 -7.49
C PRO A 54 6.24 18.81 -7.57
N MET A 55 6.33 17.57 -8.08
CA MET A 55 7.61 17.00 -8.50
C MET A 55 8.24 17.89 -9.56
N ARG A 56 9.53 18.20 -9.43
CA ARG A 56 10.22 19.08 -10.36
C ARG A 56 11.70 18.78 -10.45
N PHE A 57 12.30 19.16 -11.57
CA PHE A 57 13.74 19.23 -11.71
C PHE A 57 14.32 20.20 -10.67
N ARG A 58 15.51 19.89 -10.17
CA ARG A 58 16.31 20.75 -9.29
C ARG A 58 16.86 21.94 -10.08
N SER A 59 17.40 22.93 -9.35
CA SER A 59 18.03 24.11 -9.95
C SER A 59 19.25 23.78 -10.83
N ASP A 60 19.90 22.64 -10.61
CA ASP A 60 20.98 22.12 -11.45
C ASP A 60 20.50 21.37 -12.70
N GLY A 61 19.18 21.29 -12.91
CA GLY A 61 18.56 20.59 -14.04
C GLY A 61 18.49 19.07 -13.88
N THR A 62 18.76 18.52 -12.70
CA THR A 62 18.64 17.07 -12.43
C THR A 62 17.28 16.70 -11.84
N PHE A 63 16.84 15.47 -12.12
CA PHE A 63 15.71 14.81 -11.44
C PHE A 63 16.05 13.31 -11.35
N LYS A 64 16.20 12.78 -10.14
CA LYS A 64 16.64 11.40 -9.90
C LYS A 64 15.44 10.53 -9.52
N ILE A 65 15.24 9.44 -10.27
CA ILE A 65 14.22 8.43 -9.99
C ILE A 65 14.91 7.15 -9.52
N LEU A 66 14.48 6.61 -8.38
CA LEU A 66 14.81 5.25 -7.96
C LEU A 66 13.66 4.32 -8.36
N GLN A 67 13.93 3.36 -9.24
CA GLN A 67 12.94 2.34 -9.62
C GLN A 67 13.14 1.08 -8.76
N VAL A 68 12.03 0.56 -8.24
CA VAL A 68 11.97 -0.68 -7.46
C VAL A 68 10.98 -1.63 -8.11
N ALA A 69 11.33 -2.90 -8.23
CA ALA A 69 10.48 -3.92 -8.84
C ALA A 69 10.64 -5.24 -8.08
N ASP A 70 9.62 -6.09 -8.14
CA ASP A 70 9.72 -7.51 -7.78
C ASP A 70 10.19 -7.75 -6.34
N MET A 71 9.80 -6.88 -5.41
CA MET A 71 10.13 -7.05 -3.99
C MET A 71 9.58 -8.37 -3.44
N HIS A 72 8.44 -8.82 -3.96
CA HIS A 72 7.75 -10.04 -3.54
C HIS A 72 7.61 -10.11 -2.01
N TYR A 73 7.31 -8.97 -1.38
CA TYR A 73 7.29 -8.83 0.07
C TYR A 73 6.13 -9.64 0.66
N GLY A 74 6.41 -10.45 1.68
CA GLY A 74 5.40 -11.21 2.41
C GLY A 74 5.08 -10.57 3.76
N ASN A 75 5.21 -11.36 4.82
CA ASN A 75 4.91 -11.00 6.20
C ASN A 75 6.09 -10.35 6.97
N GLY A 76 7.13 -9.85 6.29
CA GLY A 76 8.28 -9.23 6.94
C GLY A 76 9.24 -10.28 7.51
N LYS A 77 9.56 -10.16 8.80
CA LYS A 77 10.46 -11.09 9.51
C LYS A 77 10.02 -12.55 9.45
N MET A 78 8.72 -12.79 9.32
CA MET A 78 8.15 -14.14 9.29
C MET A 78 8.23 -14.79 7.91
N THR A 79 8.57 -14.05 6.86
CA THR A 79 8.72 -14.60 5.52
C THR A 79 10.01 -15.38 5.43
N ARG A 80 9.89 -16.65 5.04
CA ARG A 80 11.03 -17.51 4.77
C ARG A 80 11.53 -17.25 3.35
N CYS A 81 12.82 -16.95 3.22
CA CYS A 81 13.46 -16.86 1.91
C CYS A 81 13.40 -18.18 1.14
N ARG A 82 13.48 -18.05 -0.19
CA ARG A 82 13.61 -19.17 -1.13
C ARG A 82 14.94 -18.99 -1.87
N ASP A 83 15.50 -20.09 -2.35
CA ASP A 83 16.68 -20.09 -3.23
C ASP A 83 17.92 -19.38 -2.65
N VAL A 84 18.12 -19.49 -1.34
CA VAL A 84 19.33 -19.03 -0.63
C VAL A 84 20.18 -20.23 -0.18
N LEU A 85 21.44 -20.00 0.21
CA LEU A 85 22.29 -21.04 0.75
C LEU A 85 21.73 -21.55 2.08
N ASP A 86 22.03 -22.81 2.44
CA ASP A 86 21.57 -23.42 3.70
C ASP A 86 21.95 -22.59 4.93
N SER A 87 23.14 -21.98 4.89
CA SER A 87 23.62 -21.10 5.94
C SER A 87 22.81 -19.81 6.10
N GLU A 88 22.08 -19.38 5.07
CA GLU A 88 21.41 -18.08 5.00
C GLU A 88 19.95 -18.10 5.48
N PHE A 89 19.30 -19.27 5.49
CA PHE A 89 17.89 -19.38 5.90
C PHE A 89 17.60 -18.84 7.31
N ASN A 90 18.57 -18.89 8.23
CA ASN A 90 18.35 -18.48 9.61
C ASN A 90 18.28 -16.95 9.81
N TYR A 91 18.75 -16.17 8.84
CA TYR A 91 18.80 -14.70 8.94
C TYR A 91 18.22 -13.99 7.71
N CYS A 92 17.75 -14.73 6.72
CA CYS A 92 17.09 -14.17 5.55
C CYS A 92 15.57 -14.03 5.78
N SER A 93 15.04 -12.84 5.52
CA SER A 93 13.60 -12.52 5.47
C SER A 93 13.38 -11.27 4.62
N ASP A 94 12.13 -10.79 4.50
CA ASP A 94 11.86 -9.54 3.79
C ASP A 94 12.51 -8.31 4.45
N LEU A 95 12.97 -8.44 5.70
CA LEU A 95 13.75 -7.37 6.35
C LEU A 95 15.05 -7.07 5.61
N ASN A 96 15.62 -8.04 4.89
CA ASN A 96 16.77 -7.81 4.02
C ASN A 96 16.40 -6.83 2.89
N THR A 97 15.24 -6.99 2.26
CA THR A 97 14.70 -6.06 1.25
C THR A 97 14.44 -4.68 1.86
N THR A 98 13.85 -4.62 3.06
CA THR A 98 13.62 -3.35 3.79
C THR A 98 14.92 -2.60 4.01
N LEU A 99 15.95 -3.27 4.55
CA LEU A 99 17.26 -2.68 4.83
C LEU A 99 17.97 -2.25 3.55
N PHE A 100 17.88 -3.07 2.50
CA PHE A 100 18.43 -2.74 1.18
C PHE A 100 17.79 -1.46 0.63
N LEU A 101 16.46 -1.38 0.61
CA LEU A 101 15.75 -0.21 0.10
C LEU A 101 16.04 1.05 0.93
N GLN A 102 16.07 0.95 2.26
CA GLN A 102 16.47 2.06 3.14
C GLN A 102 17.88 2.55 2.80
N LYS A 103 18.82 1.63 2.57
CA LYS A 103 20.20 1.99 2.23
C LYS A 103 20.29 2.65 0.86
N MET A 104 19.57 2.12 -0.14
CA MET A 104 19.53 2.70 -1.49
C MET A 104 18.92 4.09 -1.48
N ILE A 105 17.83 4.32 -0.75
CA ILE A 105 17.23 5.66 -0.61
C ILE A 105 18.23 6.65 0.01
N GLN A 106 18.94 6.25 1.05
CA GLN A 106 19.95 7.10 1.70
C GLN A 106 21.13 7.43 0.79
N LEU A 107 21.67 6.43 0.09
CA LEU A 107 22.84 6.60 -0.78
C LEU A 107 22.49 7.39 -2.04
N GLU A 108 21.34 7.10 -2.64
CA GLU A 108 20.95 7.71 -3.91
C GLU A 108 20.29 9.07 -3.73
N ASN A 109 19.61 9.30 -2.61
CA ASN A 109 18.85 10.53 -2.36
C ASN A 109 17.95 10.92 -3.56
N PRO A 110 17.00 10.05 -3.96
CA PRO A 110 16.16 10.28 -5.13
C PRO A 110 15.14 11.40 -4.90
N ASP A 111 14.68 12.03 -5.98
CA ASP A 111 13.56 12.98 -5.95
C ASP A 111 12.20 12.28 -5.98
N PHE A 112 12.17 11.06 -6.52
CA PHE A 112 10.97 10.25 -6.70
C PHE A 112 11.31 8.76 -6.70
N ILE A 113 10.40 7.93 -6.18
CA ILE A 113 10.54 6.47 -6.16
C ILE A 113 9.36 5.83 -6.91
N ALA A 114 9.68 5.00 -7.90
CA ALA A 114 8.70 4.30 -8.73
C ALA A 114 8.73 2.80 -8.43
N PHE A 115 7.61 2.25 -7.95
CA PHE A 115 7.43 0.82 -7.78
C PHE A 115 6.71 0.25 -9.00
N THR A 116 7.29 -0.78 -9.61
CA THR A 116 6.88 -1.26 -10.94
C THR A 116 6.22 -2.64 -10.94
N GLY A 117 5.66 -3.04 -9.81
CA GLY A 117 4.88 -4.27 -9.66
C GLY A 117 5.55 -5.32 -8.79
N ASP A 118 4.78 -6.36 -8.48
CA ASP A 118 5.12 -7.46 -7.56
C ASP A 118 5.71 -6.92 -6.26
N ASN A 119 4.98 -5.95 -5.70
CA ASN A 119 5.31 -5.25 -4.46
C ASN A 119 5.19 -6.21 -3.28
N ILE A 120 4.10 -6.99 -3.25
CA ILE A 120 3.89 -8.08 -2.33
C ILE A 120 3.75 -9.41 -3.09
N PHE A 121 4.06 -10.50 -2.42
CA PHE A 121 3.84 -11.84 -2.95
C PHE A 121 2.67 -12.48 -2.24
N GLY A 122 1.50 -12.53 -2.89
CA GLY A 122 0.27 -12.90 -2.19
C GLY A 122 0.31 -14.27 -1.51
N SER A 123 1.03 -15.25 -2.06
CA SER A 123 1.21 -16.56 -1.41
C SER A 123 1.99 -16.53 -0.09
N SER A 124 2.75 -15.46 0.17
CA SER A 124 3.55 -15.26 1.39
C SER A 124 3.05 -14.08 2.25
N ALA A 125 2.02 -13.38 1.79
CA ALA A 125 1.35 -12.28 2.48
C ALA A 125 0.01 -12.77 3.06
N THR A 126 -0.08 -12.96 4.38
CA THR A 126 -1.32 -13.42 5.03
C THR A 126 -2.38 -12.34 5.13
N ASP A 127 -1.95 -11.08 5.22
CA ASP A 127 -2.79 -9.90 5.13
C ASP A 127 -2.11 -8.91 4.18
N ALA A 128 -2.80 -8.55 3.10
CA ALA A 128 -2.22 -7.71 2.06
C ALA A 128 -1.93 -6.29 2.55
N ALA A 129 -2.81 -5.71 3.37
CA ALA A 129 -2.65 -4.36 3.90
C ALA A 129 -1.43 -4.25 4.84
N GLU A 130 -1.28 -5.22 5.76
CA GLU A 130 -0.12 -5.31 6.65
C GLU A 130 1.18 -5.49 5.86
N SER A 131 1.16 -6.34 4.83
CA SER A 131 2.32 -6.61 3.98
C SER A 131 2.73 -5.37 3.18
N LEU A 132 1.78 -4.63 2.60
CA LEU A 132 2.06 -3.37 1.89
C LEU A 132 2.61 -2.30 2.83
N PHE A 133 2.08 -2.17 4.05
CA PHE A 133 2.64 -1.24 5.04
C PHE A 133 4.11 -1.54 5.34
N LYS A 134 4.46 -2.83 5.47
CA LYS A 134 5.85 -3.25 5.69
C LYS A 134 6.71 -3.05 4.44
N ALA A 135 6.21 -3.40 3.26
CA ALA A 135 6.91 -3.26 1.99
C ALA A 135 7.27 -1.79 1.68
N PHE A 136 6.34 -0.88 1.94
CA PHE A 136 6.53 0.56 1.70
C PHE A 136 7.06 1.34 2.90
N ASP A 137 7.27 0.73 4.06
CA ASP A 137 7.83 1.38 5.26
C ASP A 137 9.09 2.23 4.97
N PRO A 138 10.05 1.79 4.13
CA PRO A 138 11.20 2.63 3.77
C PRO A 138 10.82 3.98 3.16
N VAL A 139 9.84 4.02 2.25
CA VAL A 139 9.42 5.27 1.57
C VAL A 139 8.50 6.11 2.43
N LEU A 140 7.66 5.47 3.25
CA LEU A 140 6.83 6.16 4.24
C LEU A 140 7.68 6.92 5.27
N LYS A 141 8.82 6.34 5.68
CA LYS A 141 9.78 6.99 6.58
C LYS A 141 10.64 8.04 5.90
N ALA A 142 10.98 7.84 4.62
CA ALA A 142 11.81 8.78 3.86
C ALA A 142 11.08 10.10 3.58
N GLY A 143 9.74 10.10 3.49
CA GLY A 143 8.96 11.30 3.18
C GLY A 143 9.13 11.80 1.74
N ILE A 144 9.61 10.91 0.84
CA ILE A 144 9.85 11.20 -0.57
C ILE A 144 8.57 10.87 -1.36
N PRO A 145 8.19 11.67 -2.37
CA PRO A 145 7.10 11.30 -3.27
C PRO A 145 7.36 9.93 -3.90
N TRP A 146 6.36 9.06 -3.88
CA TRP A 146 6.46 7.74 -4.49
C TRP A 146 5.16 7.32 -5.16
N ALA A 147 5.26 6.46 -6.15
CA ALA A 147 4.09 5.87 -6.80
C ALA A 147 4.33 4.40 -7.16
N ALA A 148 3.24 3.63 -7.30
CA ALA A 148 3.31 2.22 -7.64
C ALA A 148 2.30 1.82 -8.72
N VAL A 149 2.68 0.84 -9.54
CA VAL A 149 1.76 -0.05 -10.27
C VAL A 149 1.80 -1.43 -9.65
N LEU A 150 0.81 -2.24 -10.01
CA LEU A 150 0.65 -3.60 -9.53
C LEU A 150 1.23 -4.59 -10.54
N GLY A 151 1.90 -5.62 -10.03
CA GLY A 151 2.30 -6.78 -10.80
C GLY A 151 1.23 -7.87 -10.76
N ASN A 152 1.59 -9.07 -11.22
CA ASN A 152 0.66 -10.19 -11.27
C ASN A 152 0.50 -10.88 -9.91
N HIS A 153 1.48 -10.78 -9.01
CA HIS A 153 1.42 -11.44 -7.71
C HIS A 153 0.71 -10.63 -6.62
N ASP A 154 0.53 -9.33 -6.84
CA ASP A 154 0.03 -8.42 -5.80
C ASP A 154 -1.39 -8.77 -5.31
N GLN A 155 -2.25 -9.24 -6.22
CA GLN A 155 -3.68 -9.52 -5.95
C GLN A 155 -3.98 -10.95 -5.46
N GLU A 156 -2.96 -11.71 -5.07
CA GLU A 156 -3.11 -13.13 -4.70
C GLU A 156 -3.38 -13.33 -3.18
N SER A 157 -3.57 -12.25 -2.42
CA SER A 157 -3.82 -12.26 -0.97
C SER A 157 -5.26 -11.81 -0.63
N THR A 158 -5.45 -11.05 0.46
CA THR A 158 -6.76 -10.71 1.05
C THR A 158 -7.49 -9.55 0.38
N MET A 159 -6.87 -8.87 -0.59
CA MET A 159 -7.42 -7.69 -1.26
C MET A 159 -7.46 -7.88 -2.78
N THR A 160 -8.51 -7.36 -3.41
CA THR A 160 -8.62 -7.26 -4.86
C THR A 160 -7.63 -6.24 -5.43
N ARG A 161 -7.40 -6.29 -6.74
CA ARG A 161 -6.55 -5.33 -7.46
C ARG A 161 -6.94 -3.87 -7.23
N GLU A 162 -8.25 -3.60 -7.24
CA GLU A 162 -8.81 -2.26 -7.00
C GLU A 162 -8.57 -1.79 -5.57
N GLU A 163 -8.85 -2.66 -4.60
CA GLU A 163 -8.64 -2.37 -3.18
C GLU A 163 -7.16 -2.12 -2.90
N LEU A 164 -6.26 -2.92 -3.46
CA LEU A 164 -4.80 -2.74 -3.33
C LEU A 164 -4.35 -1.38 -3.86
N MET A 165 -4.74 -1.05 -5.10
CA MET A 165 -4.34 0.22 -5.69
C MET A 165 -4.94 1.42 -4.93
N SER A 166 -6.19 1.30 -4.49
CA SER A 166 -6.84 2.30 -3.65
C SER A 166 -6.13 2.48 -2.32
N PHE A 167 -5.77 1.39 -1.67
CA PHE A 167 -5.02 1.43 -0.42
C PHE A 167 -3.64 2.08 -0.59
N ILE A 168 -2.90 1.69 -1.64
CA ILE A 168 -1.62 2.31 -2.01
C ILE A 168 -1.77 3.82 -2.25
N SER A 169 -2.81 4.27 -2.95
CA SER A 169 -3.03 5.70 -3.22
C SER A 169 -3.30 6.54 -1.96
N LEU A 170 -3.84 5.90 -0.92
CA LEU A 170 -4.17 6.52 0.36
C LEU A 170 -2.99 6.55 1.34
N MET A 171 -1.89 5.84 1.07
CA MET A 171 -0.71 5.83 1.93
C MET A 171 0.02 7.18 1.96
N ASP A 172 0.66 7.46 3.10
CA ASP A 172 1.49 8.65 3.29
C ASP A 172 2.50 8.84 2.14
N TYR A 173 2.58 10.07 1.64
CA TYR A 173 3.46 10.49 0.53
C TYR A 173 3.24 9.78 -0.80
N SER A 174 2.31 8.83 -0.89
CA SER A 174 1.92 8.20 -2.16
C SER A 174 1.22 9.23 -3.05
N ILE A 175 1.67 9.30 -4.29
CA ILE A 175 1.06 10.07 -5.37
C ILE A 175 0.47 9.15 -6.45
N SER A 176 0.35 7.85 -6.15
CA SER A 176 -0.33 6.88 -7.01
C SER A 176 -1.82 7.22 -7.12
N GLN A 177 -2.47 6.80 -8.20
CA GLN A 177 -3.90 7.01 -8.41
C GLN A 177 -4.56 5.68 -8.79
N THR A 178 -5.73 5.37 -8.22
CA THR A 178 -6.49 4.17 -8.61
C THR A 178 -6.99 4.26 -10.04
N PHE A 179 -7.47 5.45 -10.42
CA PHE A 179 -8.01 5.75 -11.73
C PHE A 179 -7.28 6.96 -12.31
N PRO A 180 -7.26 7.13 -13.64
CA PRO A 180 -6.71 8.34 -14.21
C PRO A 180 -7.52 9.57 -13.79
N SER A 181 -6.88 10.74 -13.79
CA SER A 181 -7.46 11.96 -13.24
C SER A 181 -8.58 12.54 -14.11
N ASP A 182 -9.46 13.35 -13.51
CA ASP A 182 -10.52 14.05 -14.26
C ASP A 182 -9.96 14.96 -15.37
N GLU A 183 -8.77 15.53 -15.18
CA GLU A 183 -8.06 16.30 -16.22
C GLU A 183 -7.73 15.46 -17.47
N ASP A 184 -7.58 14.16 -17.29
CA ASP A 184 -7.35 13.23 -18.39
C ASP A 184 -8.63 13.03 -19.23
N PHE A 185 -9.82 13.31 -18.68
CA PHE A 185 -11.14 13.13 -19.32
C PHE A 185 -12.06 14.38 -19.27
N PRO A 186 -11.71 15.46 -19.98
CA PRO A 186 -12.44 16.74 -19.90
C PRO A 186 -13.88 16.71 -20.46
N ASN A 187 -14.28 15.65 -21.17
CA ASN A 187 -15.60 15.52 -21.81
C ASN A 187 -16.48 14.40 -21.22
N SER A 188 -16.10 13.77 -20.10
CA SER A 188 -17.06 12.94 -19.38
C SER A 188 -18.10 13.87 -18.75
N ASN A 189 -19.31 13.88 -19.30
CA ASN A 189 -20.45 14.53 -18.67
C ASN A 189 -20.41 14.24 -17.16
N LYS A 190 -20.45 15.29 -16.34
CA LYS A 190 -20.20 15.31 -14.88
C LYS A 190 -21.15 14.44 -14.01
N GLN A 191 -21.77 13.42 -14.58
CA GLN A 191 -22.53 12.40 -13.88
C GLN A 191 -21.74 11.08 -13.91
N ASN A 192 -20.94 10.85 -12.87
CA ASN A 192 -20.67 9.54 -12.29
C ASN A 192 -20.08 8.41 -13.19
N SER A 193 -19.47 8.71 -14.33
CA SER A 193 -18.80 7.66 -15.12
C SER A 193 -17.30 7.73 -14.90
N VAL A 194 -16.79 6.89 -13.98
CA VAL A 194 -15.37 6.54 -13.96
C VAL A 194 -15.03 6.06 -15.38
N PRO A 195 -14.01 6.64 -16.03
CA PRO A 195 -13.61 6.24 -17.37
C PRO A 195 -13.40 4.73 -17.38
N LYS A 196 -14.11 4.02 -18.27
CA LYS A 196 -13.97 2.56 -18.39
C LYS A 196 -12.63 2.25 -19.05
N ILE A 197 -11.59 2.16 -18.23
CA ILE A 197 -10.25 1.72 -18.57
C ILE A 197 -10.00 0.37 -17.92
N ASP A 198 -9.31 -0.53 -18.61
CA ASP A 198 -8.92 -1.82 -18.04
C ASP A 198 -7.84 -1.63 -16.98
N GLY A 199 -7.99 -2.33 -15.85
CA GLY A 199 -7.04 -2.30 -14.74
C GLY A 199 -7.15 -1.07 -13.82
N PHE A 200 -6.32 -1.05 -12.79
CA PHE A 200 -6.26 -0.03 -11.74
C PHE A 200 -4.81 0.41 -11.56
N GLY A 201 -4.56 1.71 -11.42
CA GLY A 201 -3.20 2.24 -11.42
C GLY A 201 -2.73 2.75 -12.77
N ASN A 202 -3.66 3.13 -13.66
CA ASN A 202 -3.36 3.82 -14.90
C ASN A 202 -3.38 5.33 -14.67
N TYR A 203 -2.21 5.98 -14.63
CA TYR A 203 -2.13 7.42 -14.34
C TYR A 203 -0.87 8.07 -14.91
N ASN A 204 -0.94 9.38 -15.12
CA ASN A 204 0.17 10.20 -15.59
C ASN A 204 0.66 11.13 -14.48
N LEU A 205 1.95 11.08 -14.16
CA LEU A 205 2.59 12.01 -13.24
C LEU A 205 3.45 13.02 -14.00
N LYS A 206 3.19 14.31 -13.77
CA LYS A 206 3.91 15.43 -14.39
C LYS A 206 5.09 15.84 -13.50
N VAL A 207 6.27 15.97 -14.10
CA VAL A 207 7.48 16.53 -13.48
C VAL A 207 7.77 17.88 -14.12
N TRP A 208 7.75 18.92 -13.29
CA TRP A 208 7.82 20.31 -13.71
C TRP A 208 9.27 20.78 -13.88
N GLY A 209 9.47 21.82 -14.69
CA GLY A 209 10.79 22.42 -14.88
C GLY A 209 11.40 22.98 -13.58
N ALA A 210 12.70 23.22 -13.66
CA ALA A 210 13.49 23.73 -12.55
C ALA A 210 12.97 25.09 -12.05
N PRO A 211 12.97 25.36 -10.73
CA PRO A 211 12.63 26.67 -10.18
C PRO A 211 13.46 27.78 -10.84
N GLY A 212 12.82 28.88 -11.23
CA GLY A 212 13.48 30.03 -11.86
C GLY A 212 13.84 29.84 -13.34
N SER A 213 13.66 28.65 -13.92
CA SER A 213 13.82 28.46 -15.37
C SER A 213 12.60 28.97 -16.16
N ASN A 214 12.77 29.19 -17.46
CA ASN A 214 11.66 29.46 -18.39
C ASN A 214 10.64 28.31 -18.46
N LEU A 215 11.00 27.11 -17.98
CA LEU A 215 10.14 25.92 -17.93
C LEU A 215 9.55 25.67 -16.54
N ALA A 216 9.75 26.56 -15.55
CA ALA A 216 9.34 26.35 -14.16
C ALA A 216 7.83 26.02 -14.00
N ASN A 217 7.01 26.58 -14.90
CA ASN A 217 5.56 26.40 -14.98
C ASN A 217 5.15 25.50 -16.15
N SER A 218 6.01 24.60 -16.58
CA SER A 218 5.72 23.63 -17.64
C SER A 218 6.09 22.22 -17.20
N SER A 219 5.28 21.24 -17.60
CA SER A 219 5.65 19.83 -17.48
C SER A 219 6.77 19.53 -18.48
N VAL A 220 7.91 19.04 -17.98
CA VAL A 220 9.10 18.72 -18.78
C VAL A 220 9.25 17.21 -18.97
N LEU A 221 8.78 16.42 -18.01
CA LEU A 221 8.77 14.96 -18.06
C LEU A 221 7.41 14.44 -17.58
N ASN A 222 6.88 13.43 -18.26
CA ASN A 222 5.64 12.76 -17.89
C ASN A 222 5.94 11.28 -17.65
N LEU A 223 5.52 10.75 -16.51
CA LEU A 223 5.68 9.36 -16.13
C LEU A 223 4.32 8.67 -16.24
N TYR A 224 4.19 7.78 -17.22
CA TYR A 224 2.97 7.01 -17.46
C TYR A 224 3.05 5.67 -16.73
N PHE A 225 2.18 5.50 -15.74
CA PHE A 225 1.98 4.27 -15.01
C PHE A 225 0.80 3.53 -15.62
N LEU A 226 0.98 2.23 -15.88
CA LEU A 226 0.04 1.40 -16.63
C LEU A 226 -0.11 0.05 -15.94
N ASP A 227 -1.36 -0.39 -15.78
CA ASP A 227 -1.68 -1.69 -15.22
C ASP A 227 -1.77 -2.76 -16.31
N SER A 228 -0.71 -3.54 -16.54
CA SER A 228 -0.74 -4.63 -17.52
C SER A 228 -1.62 -5.82 -17.14
N GLY A 229 -2.25 -5.79 -15.97
CA GLY A 229 -3.05 -6.88 -15.42
C GLY A 229 -2.21 -8.00 -14.80
N ASP A 230 -2.91 -9.02 -14.32
CA ASP A 230 -2.33 -10.21 -13.67
C ASP A 230 -2.11 -11.34 -14.70
N ARG A 231 -2.96 -12.36 -14.70
CA ARG A 231 -2.90 -13.53 -15.58
C ARG A 231 -4.10 -13.53 -16.52
N ALA A 232 -3.92 -14.20 -17.64
CA ALA A 232 -4.96 -14.41 -18.63
C ALA A 232 -4.98 -15.88 -19.06
N VAL A 233 -6.09 -16.31 -19.68
CA VAL A 233 -6.19 -17.60 -20.35
C VAL A 233 -6.50 -17.34 -21.81
N VAL A 234 -5.60 -17.77 -22.70
CA VAL A 234 -5.75 -17.60 -24.15
C VAL A 234 -5.72 -18.97 -24.78
N ASN A 235 -6.79 -19.33 -25.51
CA ASN A 235 -6.94 -20.65 -26.14
C ASN A 235 -6.73 -21.82 -25.14
N GLY A 236 -7.21 -21.67 -23.91
CA GLY A 236 -7.07 -22.68 -22.84
C GLY A 236 -5.69 -22.71 -22.16
N VAL A 237 -4.72 -21.89 -22.60
CA VAL A 237 -3.38 -21.82 -22.03
C VAL A 237 -3.29 -20.63 -21.08
N ARG A 238 -2.84 -20.88 -19.83
CA ARG A 238 -2.54 -19.82 -18.86
C ARG A 238 -1.33 -19.01 -19.32
N THR A 239 -1.45 -17.69 -19.29
CA THR A 239 -0.41 -16.73 -19.67
C THR A 239 -0.54 -15.47 -18.80
N TYR A 240 0.29 -14.46 -19.06
CA TYR A 240 0.23 -13.16 -18.41
C TYR A 240 -0.81 -12.24 -19.06
N GLY A 241 -1.30 -11.29 -18.28
CA GLY A 241 -2.05 -10.14 -18.78
C GLY A 241 -1.23 -9.30 -19.75
N TRP A 242 -1.90 -8.34 -20.38
CA TRP A 242 -1.26 -7.38 -21.27
C TRP A 242 -2.07 -6.10 -21.29
N ILE A 243 -1.40 -5.00 -21.65
CA ILE A 243 -2.01 -3.69 -21.86
C ILE A 243 -3.13 -3.80 -22.90
N LYS A 244 -4.34 -3.36 -22.53
CA LYS A 244 -5.53 -3.40 -23.36
C LYS A 244 -5.68 -2.14 -24.21
N GLU A 245 -6.52 -2.21 -25.24
CA GLU A 245 -6.75 -1.08 -26.14
C GLU A 245 -7.28 0.15 -25.39
N SER A 246 -8.12 -0.03 -24.37
CA SER A 246 -8.64 1.07 -23.55
C SER A 246 -7.53 1.89 -22.88
N GLN A 247 -6.46 1.23 -22.45
CA GLN A 247 -5.29 1.83 -21.82
C GLN A 247 -4.39 2.51 -22.87
N LEU A 248 -4.20 1.88 -24.04
CA LEU A 248 -3.48 2.49 -25.15
C LEU A 248 -4.18 3.75 -25.64
N ASP A 249 -5.50 3.72 -25.78
CA ASP A 249 -6.31 4.86 -26.17
C ASP A 249 -6.25 6.00 -25.15
N TRP A 250 -6.30 5.66 -23.86
CA TRP A 250 -6.06 6.64 -22.80
C TRP A 250 -4.66 7.26 -22.91
N LEU A 251 -3.61 6.43 -23.03
CA LEU A 251 -2.22 6.90 -23.15
C LEU A 251 -2.03 7.81 -24.37
N ARG A 252 -2.56 7.44 -25.54
CA ARG A 252 -2.52 8.28 -26.75
C ARG A 252 -3.20 9.63 -26.53
N ARG A 253 -4.41 9.64 -25.94
CA ARG A 253 -5.14 10.88 -25.64
C ARG A 253 -4.38 11.79 -24.67
N VAL A 254 -3.85 11.23 -23.58
CA VAL A 254 -3.12 12.01 -22.57
C VAL A 254 -1.81 12.53 -23.14
N SER A 255 -1.03 11.69 -23.84
CA SER A 255 0.25 12.08 -24.42
C SER A 255 0.12 13.18 -25.48
N GLN A 256 -0.92 13.15 -26.33
CA GLN A 256 -1.19 14.21 -27.31
C GLN A 256 -1.42 15.58 -26.67
N LYS A 257 -2.04 15.66 -25.50
CA LYS A 257 -2.27 16.93 -24.78
C LYS A 257 -0.98 17.57 -24.27
N VAL A 258 0.06 16.76 -24.03
CA VAL A 258 1.33 17.23 -23.45
C VAL A 258 2.40 17.46 -24.51
N GLN A 259 2.15 17.06 -25.76
CA GLN A 259 2.98 17.46 -26.88
C GLN A 259 2.79 18.96 -27.12
N VAL A 260 3.86 19.74 -26.89
CA VAL A 260 3.93 21.11 -27.37
C VAL A 260 3.81 21.04 -28.89
N THR A 261 2.73 21.61 -29.45
CA THR A 261 2.66 21.90 -30.89
C THR A 261 3.90 22.71 -31.24
N LYS A 262 4.83 22.09 -31.97
CA LYS A 262 6.00 22.76 -32.53
C LYS A 262 5.56 23.86 -33.49
#